data_AF-A0A2M9CWH2-F1
#
_entry.id   AF-A0A2M9CWH2-F1
#
_cell.length_a   1.000
_cell.length_b   1.000
_cell.length_c   1.000
_cell.angle_alpha   90.00
_cell.angle_beta   90.00
_cell.angle_gamma   90.00
#
_symmetry.space_group_name_H-M   'P 1'
#
loop_
_entity.id
_entity.type
_entity.pdbx_description
1 polymer ?
#
loop_
_entity_poly.entity_id
_entity_poly.type
_entity_poly.pdbx_seq_one_letter_code
_entity_poly.pdbx_strand_id
1 'polypeptide(L)'
;MFHFRKHFMLFVKTGWLIGWVCGIITCQAQQLFTPSAKVLDTLNQKGPILYTLLGNDSATRIPARQILQLIDSPLVVKDTKGRQYRVIRFDFGYLHVDTTFNDTTERFDLVPEYLGFTFVQNQLDSLWKTRVRKTLHAGERLYFDHIIAEDASGIKYGAPPLHILVVDSLRKINEAGAE
;
A
#
# COMPACT_ATOMS: atom_id res chain seq x y z
N MET A 1 37.37 50.58 32.95
CA MET A 1 37.07 51.37 34.16
C MET A 1 37.03 50.41 35.33
N PHE A 2 37.92 50.62 36.30
CA PHE A 2 38.21 49.74 37.43
C PHE A 2 37.10 49.73 38.49
N HIS A 3 36.98 48.61 39.21
CA HIS A 3 36.76 48.44 40.66
C HIS A 3 35.87 47.19 40.90
N PHE A 4 36.11 46.30 41.87
CA PHE A 4 37.02 46.29 43.01
C PHE A 4 37.07 44.85 43.59
N ARG A 5 38.27 44.47 44.09
CA ARG A 5 38.57 43.84 45.40
C ARG A 5 37.83 42.56 45.84
N LYS A 6 38.42 41.65 46.62
CA LYS A 6 39.77 41.34 47.13
C LYS A 6 39.60 40.11 48.05
N HIS A 7 40.60 39.21 48.05
CA HIS A 7 41.01 38.28 49.13
C HIS A 7 39.96 37.25 49.62
N PHE A 8 40.30 35.98 49.86
CA PHE A 8 41.26 35.57 50.89
C PHE A 8 41.66 34.11 50.65
N MET A 9 42.96 33.84 50.74
CA MET A 9 43.58 32.52 50.60
C MET A 9 44.22 32.22 51.95
N LEU A 10 43.92 31.09 52.58
CA LEU A 10 44.70 30.59 53.72
C LEU A 10 44.62 29.06 53.82
N PHE A 11 45.81 28.46 53.63
CA PHE A 11 46.45 27.35 54.34
C PHE A 11 45.67 26.03 54.55
N VAL A 12 46.07 24.91 53.92
CA VAL A 12 47.20 24.01 54.30
C VAL A 12 46.89 23.17 55.55
N LYS A 13 46.70 21.85 55.40
CA LYS A 13 47.61 20.78 55.86
C LYS A 13 46.95 19.38 55.76
N THR A 14 47.60 18.53 54.96
CA THR A 14 47.90 17.10 55.18
C THR A 14 47.00 16.23 56.06
N GLY A 15 46.54 15.11 55.49
CA GLY A 15 46.13 13.91 56.25
C GLY A 15 45.81 12.75 55.30
N TRP A 16 46.77 11.84 55.13
CA TRP A 16 46.56 10.53 54.51
C TRP A 16 45.48 9.75 55.26
N LEU A 17 44.54 9.13 54.54
CA LEU A 17 44.19 7.72 54.73
C LEU A 17 43.30 7.21 53.58
N ILE A 18 43.76 6.08 53.08
CA ILE A 18 43.19 5.22 52.05
C ILE A 18 41.81 4.74 52.50
N GLY A 19 40.81 4.84 51.61
CA GLY A 19 39.46 4.38 51.90
C GLY A 19 38.65 4.20 50.63
N TRP A 20 38.75 2.99 50.08
CA TRP A 20 37.79 2.35 49.17
C TRP A 20 36.43 3.05 49.00
N VAL A 21 36.21 3.67 47.83
CA VAL A 21 34.86 3.76 47.23
C VAL A 21 35.00 3.66 45.71
N CYS A 22 35.57 2.54 45.24
CA CYS A 22 35.36 2.10 43.87
C CYS A 22 34.20 1.12 43.91
N GLY A 23 33.06 1.50 43.32
CA GLY A 23 31.89 0.65 43.18
C GLY A 23 30.70 1.14 43.99
N ILE A 24 29.82 1.91 43.33
CA ILE A 24 28.34 1.79 43.28
C ILE A 24 27.90 2.92 42.32
N ILE A 25 28.29 2.86 41.04
CA ILE A 25 27.52 3.50 39.95
C ILE A 25 27.72 2.64 38.69
N THR A 26 27.31 1.38 38.76
CA THR A 26 26.96 0.61 37.57
C THR A 26 25.68 -0.15 37.87
N CYS A 27 24.88 -0.35 36.82
CA CYS A 27 23.70 -1.19 36.79
C CYS A 27 22.35 -0.50 37.06
N GLN A 28 22.03 0.54 36.29
CA GLN A 28 20.65 0.75 35.81
C GLN A 28 20.66 1.30 34.38
N ALA A 29 21.11 0.48 33.42
CA ALA A 29 20.92 0.79 32.00
C ALA A 29 20.89 -0.50 31.15
N GLN A 30 20.20 -1.53 31.64
CA GLN A 30 19.83 -2.69 30.84
C GLN A 30 18.41 -3.12 31.24
N GLN A 31 17.43 -2.24 31.06
CA GLN A 31 16.13 -2.73 30.62
C GLN A 31 16.32 -3.11 29.16
N LEU A 32 16.93 -4.28 28.96
CA LEU A 32 16.85 -5.03 27.72
C LEU A 32 15.38 -5.07 27.36
N PHE A 33 15.02 -4.42 26.25
CA PHE A 33 13.75 -4.58 25.57
C PHE A 33 13.68 -6.04 25.11
N THR A 34 13.41 -6.97 26.02
CA THR A 34 12.86 -8.25 25.63
C THR A 34 11.45 -7.93 25.16
N PRO A 35 11.15 -8.05 23.85
CA PRO A 35 9.77 -7.92 23.40
C PRO A 35 8.96 -8.93 24.22
N SER A 36 7.94 -8.43 24.92
CA SER A 36 7.03 -9.26 25.71
C SER A 36 6.63 -10.47 24.87
N ALA A 37 6.55 -11.67 25.46
CA ALA A 37 6.15 -12.88 24.74
C ALA A 37 4.85 -12.71 23.92
N LYS A 38 3.96 -11.79 24.35
CA LYS A 38 2.77 -11.37 23.59
C LYS A 38 3.08 -10.71 22.23
N VAL A 39 4.15 -9.94 22.14
CA VAL A 39 4.63 -9.32 20.89
C VAL A 39 5.19 -10.39 19.95
N LEU A 40 5.91 -11.38 20.49
CA LEU A 40 6.47 -12.47 19.70
C LEU A 40 5.39 -13.42 19.15
N ASP A 41 4.34 -13.71 19.94
CA ASP A 41 3.18 -14.49 19.49
C ASP A 41 2.38 -13.77 18.39
N THR A 42 2.34 -12.43 18.40
CA THR A 42 1.67 -11.63 17.37
C THR A 42 2.44 -11.63 16.04
N LEU A 43 3.77 -11.74 16.08
CA LEU A 43 4.62 -11.80 14.89
C LEU A 43 4.64 -13.18 14.22
N ASN A 44 4.28 -14.24 14.96
CA ASN A 44 4.31 -15.62 14.47
C ASN A 44 2.93 -16.12 13.99
N GLN A 45 1.88 -15.32 14.16
CA GLN A 45 0.58 -15.61 13.56
C GLN A 45 0.60 -15.23 12.07
N LYS A 46 0.52 -16.24 11.21
CA LYS A 46 0.23 -16.06 9.78
C LYS A 46 -1.07 -15.27 9.66
N GLY A 47 -0.97 -14.04 9.15
CA GLY A 47 -2.12 -13.15 8.95
C GLY A 47 -3.21 -13.78 8.08
N PRO A 48 -4.41 -13.17 8.05
CA PRO A 48 -5.52 -13.69 7.24
C PRO A 48 -5.13 -13.74 5.76
N ILE A 49 -5.57 -14.78 5.06
CA ILE A 49 -5.46 -14.85 3.60
C ILE A 49 -6.57 -13.97 3.03
N LEU A 50 -6.18 -12.96 2.27
CA LEU A 50 -7.08 -11.95 1.71
C LEU A 50 -7.28 -12.15 0.21
N TYR A 51 -8.42 -11.65 -0.30
CA TYR A 51 -8.78 -11.59 -1.72
C TYR A 51 -9.37 -10.22 -2.03
N THR A 52 -9.10 -9.73 -3.24
CA THR A 52 -9.58 -8.45 -3.74
C THR A 52 -10.66 -8.66 -4.80
N LEU A 53 -11.73 -7.88 -4.72
CA LEU A 53 -12.83 -7.86 -5.67
C LEU A 53 -13.13 -6.42 -6.08
N LEU A 54 -13.57 -6.22 -7.32
CA LEU A 54 -14.21 -4.99 -7.76
C LEU A 54 -15.73 -5.18 -7.66
N GLY A 55 -16.36 -4.55 -6.67
CA GLY A 55 -17.73 -4.85 -6.28
C GLY A 55 -17.86 -6.29 -5.78
N ASN A 56 -18.49 -7.13 -6.59
CA ASN A 56 -18.68 -8.56 -6.32
C ASN A 56 -17.89 -9.47 -7.28
N ASP A 57 -17.05 -8.89 -8.15
CA ASP A 57 -16.34 -9.62 -9.20
C ASP A 57 -14.84 -9.69 -8.90
N SER A 58 -14.25 -10.87 -9.09
CA SER A 58 -12.80 -11.11 -8.97
C SER A 58 -12.21 -11.66 -10.27
N ALA A 59 -12.94 -11.60 -11.38
CA ALA A 59 -12.51 -12.12 -12.66
C ALA A 59 -11.37 -11.28 -13.23
N THR A 60 -10.40 -11.97 -13.83
CA THR A 60 -9.24 -11.35 -14.49
C THR A 60 -9.51 -10.98 -15.95
N ARG A 61 -10.64 -11.43 -16.52
CA ARG A 61 -11.06 -11.17 -17.90
C ARG A 61 -12.52 -10.78 -17.90
N ILE A 62 -12.82 -9.53 -18.22
CA ILE A 62 -14.17 -8.97 -18.12
C ILE A 62 -14.53 -8.24 -19.42
N PRO A 63 -15.71 -8.47 -20.01
CA PRO A 63 -16.16 -7.72 -21.18
C PRO A 63 -16.27 -6.22 -20.88
N ALA A 64 -15.92 -5.37 -21.86
CA ALA A 64 -15.97 -3.91 -21.69
C ALA A 64 -17.30 -3.41 -21.10
N ARG A 65 -18.45 -3.93 -21.55
CA ARG A 65 -19.77 -3.55 -21.03
C ARG A 65 -19.95 -3.82 -19.53
N GLN A 66 -19.42 -4.95 -19.06
CA GLN A 66 -19.50 -5.32 -17.64
C GLN A 66 -18.55 -4.46 -16.81
N ILE A 67 -17.38 -4.09 -17.34
CA ILE A 67 -16.48 -3.13 -16.68
C ILE A 67 -17.17 -1.78 -16.49
N LEU A 68 -17.92 -1.29 -17.48
CA LEU A 68 -18.64 -0.01 -17.37
C LEU A 68 -19.66 -0.01 -16.21
N GLN A 69 -20.19 -1.17 -15.82
CA GLN A 69 -21.05 -1.33 -14.65
C GLN A 69 -20.23 -1.47 -13.35
N LEU A 70 -19.12 -2.19 -13.40
CA LEU A 70 -18.25 -2.44 -12.25
C LEU A 70 -17.42 -1.21 -11.84
N ILE A 71 -17.15 -0.27 -12.75
CA ILE A 71 -16.30 0.90 -12.47
C ILE A 71 -16.88 1.84 -11.40
N ASP A 72 -18.20 1.77 -11.18
CA ASP A 72 -18.89 2.48 -10.10
C ASP A 72 -18.80 1.76 -8.76
N SER A 73 -18.45 0.48 -8.77
CA SER A 73 -18.40 -0.33 -7.58
C SER A 73 -17.14 -0.05 -6.76
N PRO A 74 -17.22 -0.20 -5.43
CA PRO A 74 -16.03 -0.12 -4.59
C PRO A 74 -15.13 -1.32 -4.79
N LEU A 75 -13.83 -1.12 -4.59
CA LEU A 75 -12.88 -2.18 -4.32
C LEU A 75 -13.20 -2.76 -2.93
N VAL A 76 -13.31 -4.09 -2.87
CA VAL A 76 -13.68 -4.84 -1.67
C VAL A 76 -12.58 -5.84 -1.37
N VAL A 77 -12.15 -5.91 -0.11
CA VAL A 77 -11.19 -6.91 0.35
C VAL A 77 -11.88 -7.83 1.34
N LYS A 78 -11.74 -9.14 1.16
CA LYS A 78 -12.33 -10.17 2.03
C LYS A 78 -11.33 -11.23 2.41
N ASP A 79 -11.51 -11.88 3.56
CA ASP A 79 -10.79 -13.11 3.90
C ASP A 79 -11.51 -14.37 3.40
N THR A 80 -10.89 -15.54 3.62
CA THR A 80 -11.48 -16.86 3.33
C THR A 80 -12.77 -17.16 4.09
N LYS A 81 -13.08 -16.42 5.16
CA LYS A 81 -14.29 -16.56 5.98
C LYS A 81 -15.37 -15.55 5.58
N GLY A 82 -15.14 -14.76 4.53
CA GLY A 82 -16.06 -13.74 4.04
C GLY A 82 -16.09 -12.45 4.88
N ARG A 83 -15.18 -12.29 5.85
CA ARG A 83 -15.04 -11.05 6.62
C ARG A 83 -14.53 -9.95 5.71
N GLN A 84 -15.19 -8.80 5.72
CA GLN A 84 -14.81 -7.66 4.91
C GLN A 84 -13.80 -6.77 5.63
N TYR A 85 -12.87 -6.21 4.85
CA TYR A 85 -11.86 -5.26 5.29
C TYR A 85 -12.08 -3.95 4.53
N ARG A 86 -11.95 -2.83 5.24
CA ARG A 86 -12.14 -1.50 4.69
C ARG A 86 -10.93 -1.12 3.85
N VAL A 87 -11.09 -0.98 2.54
CA VAL A 87 -10.01 -0.45 1.68
C VAL A 87 -9.81 1.03 2.00
N ILE A 88 -8.57 1.40 2.33
CA ILE A 88 -8.20 2.77 2.69
C ILE A 88 -7.28 3.42 1.65
N ARG A 89 -6.57 2.62 0.86
CA ARG A 89 -5.67 3.09 -0.19
C ARG A 89 -5.49 2.02 -1.27
N PHE A 90 -5.37 2.45 -2.52
CA PHE A 90 -4.86 1.62 -3.61
C PHE A 90 -4.22 2.49 -4.70
N ASP A 91 -3.35 1.89 -5.49
CA ASP A 91 -2.84 2.50 -6.72
C ASP A 91 -3.62 1.93 -7.90
N PHE A 92 -4.09 2.81 -8.77
CA PHE A 92 -4.78 2.46 -10.00
C PHE A 92 -3.86 2.68 -11.19
N GLY A 93 -3.84 1.71 -12.10
CA GLY A 93 -3.21 1.79 -13.41
C GLY A 93 -4.19 1.49 -14.52
N TYR A 94 -4.04 2.17 -15.64
CA TYR A 94 -4.84 1.97 -16.84
C TYR A 94 -3.91 1.98 -18.06
N LEU A 95 -3.76 0.81 -18.67
CA LEU A 95 -3.10 0.66 -19.96
C LEU A 95 -4.14 0.89 -21.07
N HIS A 96 -4.14 2.10 -21.61
CA HIS A 96 -4.97 2.54 -22.72
C HIS A 96 -4.21 2.33 -24.04
N VAL A 97 -4.92 2.03 -25.13
CA VAL A 97 -4.31 1.94 -26.47
C VAL A 97 -5.00 2.96 -27.37
N ASP A 98 -4.27 4.00 -27.75
CA ASP A 98 -4.78 5.04 -28.64
C ASP A 98 -4.35 4.77 -30.09
N THR A 99 -5.09 5.33 -31.05
CA THR A 99 -4.79 5.26 -32.49
C THR A 99 -4.27 6.61 -32.96
N THR A 100 -3.02 6.67 -33.38
CA THR A 100 -2.42 7.90 -33.94
C THR A 100 -2.17 7.71 -35.44
N PHE A 101 -2.51 8.72 -36.25
CA PHE A 101 -2.14 8.73 -37.66
C PHE A 101 -0.69 9.18 -37.82
N ASN A 102 0.10 8.40 -38.54
CA ASN A 102 1.50 8.68 -38.80
C ASN A 102 1.66 9.20 -40.24
N ASP A 103 1.96 10.48 -40.36
CA ASP A 103 2.11 11.16 -41.65
C ASP A 103 3.26 10.60 -42.51
N THR A 104 4.26 9.95 -41.89
CA THR A 104 5.41 9.38 -42.63
C THR A 104 5.07 8.02 -43.24
N THR A 105 4.27 7.22 -42.55
CA THR A 105 3.88 5.88 -43.01
C THR A 105 2.51 5.85 -43.69
N GLU A 106 1.77 6.96 -43.63
CA GLU A 106 0.37 7.10 -44.08
C GLU A 106 -0.56 6.03 -43.48
N ARG A 107 -0.27 5.62 -42.23
CA ARG A 107 -0.99 4.54 -41.54
C ARG A 107 -1.37 4.95 -40.12
N PHE A 108 -2.37 4.26 -39.57
CA PHE A 108 -2.71 4.35 -38.15
C PHE A 108 -1.83 3.40 -37.35
N ASP A 109 -1.12 3.95 -36.38
CA ASP A 109 -0.32 3.21 -35.41
C ASP A 109 -1.07 3.11 -34.08
N LEU A 110 -0.92 1.95 -33.41
CA LEU A 110 -1.43 1.74 -32.06
C LEU A 110 -0.37 2.15 -31.05
N VAL A 111 -0.69 3.12 -30.20
CA VAL A 111 0.23 3.65 -29.20
C VAL A 111 -0.29 3.29 -27.81
N PRO A 112 0.38 2.39 -27.07
CA PRO A 112 0.01 2.11 -25.69
C PRO A 112 0.42 3.27 -24.78
N GLU A 113 -0.53 3.75 -23.98
CA GLU A 113 -0.32 4.76 -22.95
C GLU A 113 -0.63 4.14 -21.58
N TYR A 114 0.27 4.35 -20.61
CA TYR A 114 0.03 3.93 -19.23
C TYR A 114 -0.29 5.13 -18.36
N LEU A 115 -1.52 5.17 -17.85
CA LEU A 115 -2.01 6.19 -16.94
C LEU A 115 -2.10 5.61 -15.53
N GLY A 116 -1.81 6.39 -14.49
CA GLY A 116 -1.94 5.90 -13.12
C GLY A 116 -2.17 6.99 -12.08
N PHE A 117 -2.77 6.61 -10.96
CA PHE A 117 -3.03 7.48 -9.81
C PHE A 117 -3.24 6.70 -8.52
N THR A 118 -2.87 7.31 -7.38
CA THR A 118 -3.14 6.73 -6.05
C THR A 118 -4.45 7.28 -5.49
N PHE A 119 -5.31 6.38 -5.00
CA PHE A 119 -6.55 6.72 -4.32
C PHE A 119 -6.46 6.46 -2.83
N VAL A 120 -6.97 7.40 -2.02
CA VAL A 120 -7.10 7.28 -0.55
C VAL A 120 -8.59 7.10 -0.18
N GLN A 121 -9.21 6.14 -0.85
CA GLN A 121 -10.61 5.75 -0.72
C GLN A 121 -10.75 4.34 -1.32
N ASN A 122 -11.97 3.78 -1.35
CA ASN A 122 -12.23 2.46 -1.91
C ASN A 122 -12.82 2.51 -3.33
N GLN A 123 -12.87 3.67 -3.99
CA GLN A 123 -13.46 3.85 -5.30
C GLN A 123 -12.59 4.76 -6.18
N LEU A 124 -12.76 4.65 -7.49
CA LEU A 124 -12.24 5.67 -8.40
C LEU A 124 -13.03 6.97 -8.23
N ASP A 125 -12.38 8.10 -8.46
CA ASP A 125 -13.06 9.40 -8.48
C ASP A 125 -13.89 9.57 -9.78
N SER A 126 -14.66 10.65 -9.85
CA SER A 126 -15.51 10.94 -10.99
C SER A 126 -14.73 11.17 -12.29
N LEU A 127 -13.52 11.73 -12.22
CA LEU A 127 -12.67 12.00 -13.38
C LEU A 127 -12.22 10.69 -14.01
N TRP A 128 -11.70 9.77 -13.20
CA TRP A 128 -11.25 8.46 -13.64
C TRP A 128 -12.40 7.58 -14.11
N LYS A 129 -13.53 7.56 -13.40
CA LYS A 129 -14.76 6.90 -13.87
C LYS A 129 -15.17 7.42 -15.23
N THR A 130 -15.14 8.74 -15.44
CA THR A 130 -15.53 9.36 -16.72
C THR A 130 -14.53 9.03 -17.84
N ARG A 131 -13.22 9.10 -17.55
CA ARG A 131 -12.17 8.77 -18.52
C ARG A 131 -12.30 7.33 -18.99
N VAL A 132 -12.32 6.37 -18.06
CA VAL A 132 -12.46 4.94 -18.39
C VAL A 132 -13.72 4.73 -19.21
N ARG A 133 -14.89 5.27 -18.82
CA ARG A 133 -16.11 5.10 -19.61
C ARG A 133 -16.04 5.61 -21.04
N LYS A 134 -15.24 6.64 -21.31
CA LYS A 134 -15.14 7.25 -22.64
C LYS A 134 -14.12 6.55 -23.54
N THR A 135 -13.06 5.99 -22.97
CA THR A 135 -11.92 5.51 -23.75
C THR A 135 -11.66 4.03 -23.63
N LEU A 136 -12.46 3.28 -22.85
CA LEU A 136 -12.24 1.85 -22.64
C LEU A 136 -12.52 1.04 -23.91
N HIS A 137 -11.50 0.30 -24.35
CA HIS A 137 -11.54 -0.61 -25.47
C HIS A 137 -11.12 -2.03 -25.07
N ALA A 138 -11.51 -3.02 -25.89
CA ALA A 138 -11.06 -4.40 -25.69
C ALA A 138 -9.55 -4.52 -25.95
N GLY A 139 -8.87 -5.36 -25.18
CA GLY A 139 -7.41 -5.54 -25.21
C GLY A 139 -6.65 -4.70 -24.19
N GLU A 140 -7.30 -3.70 -23.60
CA GLU A 140 -6.74 -2.83 -22.56
C GLU A 140 -6.70 -3.50 -21.19
N ARG A 141 -6.00 -2.89 -20.23
CA ARG A 141 -5.83 -3.46 -18.88
C ARG A 141 -6.04 -2.43 -17.78
N LEU A 142 -6.76 -2.85 -16.74
CA LEU A 142 -6.94 -2.12 -15.51
C LEU A 142 -6.16 -2.81 -14.39
N TYR A 143 -5.43 -2.02 -13.60
CA TYR A 143 -4.58 -2.49 -12.52
C TYR A 143 -5.03 -1.85 -11.21
N PHE A 144 -5.26 -2.68 -10.20
CA PHE A 144 -5.48 -2.27 -8.82
C PHE A 144 -4.37 -2.87 -7.97
N ASP A 145 -3.36 -2.04 -7.66
CA ASP A 145 -2.11 -2.43 -7.01
C ASP A 145 -1.95 -1.75 -5.65
N HIS A 146 -0.96 -2.21 -4.88
CA HIS A 146 -0.61 -1.67 -3.56
C HIS A 146 -1.83 -1.40 -2.65
N ILE A 147 -2.78 -2.33 -2.66
CA ILE A 147 -4.05 -2.19 -1.95
C ILE A 147 -3.80 -2.36 -0.46
N ILE A 148 -4.18 -1.35 0.32
CA ILE A 148 -4.13 -1.38 1.78
C ILE A 148 -5.56 -1.40 2.32
N ALA A 149 -5.84 -2.41 3.12
CA ALA A 149 -7.12 -2.58 3.79
C ALA A 149 -6.96 -2.63 5.31
N GLU A 150 -8.01 -2.28 6.03
CA GLU A 150 -8.03 -2.19 7.48
C GLU A 150 -9.15 -3.05 8.06
N ASP A 151 -8.88 -3.74 9.16
CA ASP A 151 -9.92 -4.48 9.90
C ASP A 151 -10.72 -3.56 10.84
N ALA A 152 -11.71 -4.13 11.53
CA ALA A 152 -12.52 -3.39 12.50
C ALA A 152 -11.71 -2.89 13.71
N SER A 153 -10.51 -3.43 13.95
CA SER A 153 -9.63 -3.08 15.07
C SER A 153 -8.60 -2.00 14.71
N GLY A 154 -8.55 -1.57 13.44
CA GLY A 154 -7.57 -0.60 12.94
C GLY A 154 -6.25 -1.19 12.46
N ILE A 155 -6.13 -2.53 12.39
CA ILE A 155 -4.93 -3.19 11.89
C ILE A 155 -4.95 -3.16 10.36
N LYS A 156 -3.83 -2.73 9.78
CA LYS A 156 -3.65 -2.59 8.34
C LYS A 156 -3.01 -3.82 7.72
N TYR A 157 -3.51 -4.22 6.57
CA TYR A 157 -3.05 -5.36 5.79
C TYR A 157 -2.84 -4.96 4.34
N GLY A 158 -1.81 -5.54 3.70
CA GLY A 158 -1.69 -5.53 2.25
C GLY A 158 -2.61 -6.58 1.65
N ALA A 159 -3.42 -6.21 0.67
CA ALA A 159 -4.27 -7.13 -0.07
C ALA A 159 -3.63 -7.49 -1.42
N PRO A 160 -3.95 -8.68 -1.99
CA PRO A 160 -3.46 -9.05 -3.32
C PRO A 160 -3.94 -8.08 -4.39
N PRO A 161 -3.14 -7.84 -5.45
CA PRO A 161 -3.55 -6.99 -6.55
C PRO A 161 -4.69 -7.61 -7.35
N LEU A 162 -5.48 -6.77 -8.02
CA LEU A 162 -6.51 -7.18 -8.95
C LEU A 162 -6.19 -6.59 -10.33
N HIS A 163 -5.91 -7.46 -11.30
CA HIS A 163 -5.64 -7.07 -12.68
C HIS A 163 -6.73 -7.59 -13.60
N ILE A 164 -7.30 -6.70 -14.39
CA ILE A 164 -8.43 -6.99 -15.27
C ILE A 164 -8.01 -6.72 -16.72
N LEU A 165 -8.07 -7.76 -17.55
CA LEU A 165 -7.99 -7.64 -19.00
C LEU A 165 -9.40 -7.38 -19.55
N VAL A 166 -9.53 -6.29 -20.31
CA VAL A 166 -10.76 -6.00 -21.03
C VAL A 166 -10.86 -6.91 -22.24
N VAL A 167 -11.92 -7.70 -22.32
CA VAL A 167 -12.16 -8.59 -23.47
C VAL A 167 -13.33 -8.10 -24.31
N ASP A 168 -13.35 -8.49 -25.58
CA ASP A 168 -14.53 -8.28 -26.42
C ASP A 168 -15.65 -9.24 -25.99
N SER A 169 -16.90 -8.81 -26.13
CA SER A 169 -18.06 -9.52 -25.58
C SER A 169 -18.25 -10.89 -26.25
N LEU A 170 -18.01 -11.96 -25.49
CA LEU A 170 -18.57 -13.32 -25.58
C LEU A 170 -19.10 -13.84 -26.95
N ARG A 171 -18.36 -13.68 -28.05
CA ARG A 171 -18.60 -14.48 -29.28
C ARG A 171 -17.43 -15.41 -29.64
N LYS A 172 -16.39 -15.51 -28.80
CA LYS A 172 -15.21 -16.36 -29.10
C LYS A 172 -14.74 -17.31 -27.98
N ILE A 173 -15.37 -17.35 -26.80
CA ILE A 173 -14.93 -18.30 -25.76
C ILE A 173 -15.49 -19.73 -25.88
N ASN A 174 -16.36 -20.00 -26.84
CA ASN A 174 -16.84 -21.36 -27.09
C ASN A 174 -15.93 -22.18 -28.02
N GLU A 175 -14.81 -21.63 -28.52
CA GLU A 175 -13.93 -22.32 -29.47
C GLU A 175 -12.54 -22.65 -28.92
N ALA A 176 -12.19 -22.25 -27.70
CA ALA A 176 -10.86 -22.50 -27.11
C ALA A 176 -10.83 -23.61 -26.04
N GLY A 177 -11.90 -24.38 -25.90
CA GLY A 177 -12.02 -25.47 -24.91
C GLY A 177 -12.46 -26.81 -25.52
N ALA A 178 -12.38 -26.96 -26.84
CA ALA A 178 -12.74 -28.17 -27.56
C ALA A 178 -11.63 -28.60 -28.52
N GLU A 179 -10.41 -28.71 -28.02
CA GLU A 179 -9.35 -29.57 -28.58
C GLU A 179 -8.58 -30.26 -27.46
#